data_AF-A0A2H3E2N3-F1
#
_entry.id   AF-A0A2H3E2N3-F1
#
_cell.length_a   1.000
_cell.length_b   1.000
_cell.length_c   1.000
_cell.angle_alpha   90.00
_cell.angle_beta   90.00
_cell.angle_gamma   90.00
#
_symmetry.space_group_name_H-M   'P 1'
#
loop_
_entity.id
_entity.type
_entity.pdbx_description
1 polymer ?
#
loop_
_entity_poly.entity_id
_entity_poly.type
_entity_poly.pdbx_seq_one_letter_code
_entity_poly.pdbx_strand_id
1 'polypeptide(L)'
;MARFFITLLSAALMAYFFQVEAAPLHSRQIGDISCNVARLKTVSSLAATKSAVKKIDTSNSTATATAVTDAQTGLDSASSGIKTIAASLLTGQTAPADARDQVKNGLLAAQTALNGITTGDTATTDALTKLNDTISAGSDVVANCN
;
A
#
# COMPACT_ATOMS: atom_id res chain seq x y z
N MET A 1 -32.22 57.78 -21.83
CA MET A 1 -31.38 57.38 -20.68
C MET A 1 -31.40 55.87 -20.39
N ALA A 2 -32.17 55.04 -21.10
CA ALA A 2 -32.18 53.57 -20.91
C ALA A 2 -31.14 52.80 -21.76
N ARG A 3 -30.45 53.47 -22.70
CA ARG A 3 -29.53 52.82 -23.65
C ARG A 3 -28.08 52.71 -23.15
N PHE A 4 -27.70 53.51 -22.16
CA PHE A 4 -26.35 53.49 -21.58
C PHE A 4 -26.23 52.53 -20.38
N PHE A 5 -27.35 52.13 -19.77
CA PHE A 5 -27.34 51.19 -18.64
C PHE A 5 -27.24 49.73 -19.05
N ILE A 6 -27.64 49.37 -20.28
CA ILE A 6 -27.67 47.98 -20.75
C ILE A 6 -26.27 47.51 -21.22
N THR A 7 -25.44 48.43 -21.71
CA THR A 7 -24.06 48.14 -22.16
C THR A 7 -23.06 47.98 -21.01
N LEU A 8 -23.30 48.61 -19.85
CA LEU A 8 -22.45 48.44 -18.67
C LEU A 8 -22.74 47.13 -17.91
N LEU A 9 -23.98 46.63 -17.97
CA LEU A 9 -24.36 45.37 -17.30
C LEU A 9 -23.85 44.12 -18.05
N SER A 10 -23.65 44.23 -19.37
CA SER A 10 -23.20 43.13 -20.24
C SER A 10 -21.67 42.95 -20.27
N ALA A 11 -20.90 43.98 -19.92
CA ALA A 11 -19.45 43.88 -19.76
C ALA A 11 -19.04 43.27 -18.40
N ALA A 12 -19.88 43.39 -17.37
CA ALA A 12 -19.59 42.87 -16.03
C ALA A 12 -19.80 41.35 -15.89
N LEU A 13 -20.68 40.74 -16.70
CA LEU A 13 -20.94 39.29 -16.63
C LEU A 13 -19.92 38.42 -17.38
N MET A 14 -19.11 38.99 -18.28
CA MET A 14 -18.10 38.24 -19.04
C MET A 14 -16.76 38.06 -18.32
N ALA A 15 -16.59 38.66 -17.14
CA ALA A 15 -15.35 38.56 -16.36
C ALA A 15 -15.30 37.35 -15.40
N TYR A 16 -16.37 36.54 -15.32
CA TYR A 16 -16.50 35.46 -14.33
C TYR A 16 -16.14 34.05 -14.80
N PHE A 17 -15.72 33.87 -16.07
CA PHE A 17 -15.55 32.53 -16.66
C PHE A 17 -14.11 32.02 -16.80
N PHE A 18 -13.10 32.74 -16.31
CA PHE A 18 -11.69 32.29 -16.40
C PHE A 18 -10.94 32.37 -15.07
N GLN A 19 -11.60 32.06 -13.97
CA GLN A 19 -10.90 31.55 -12.78
C GLN A 19 -10.68 30.05 -12.99
N VAL A 20 -9.87 29.70 -14.00
CA VAL A 20 -9.14 28.44 -13.92
C VAL A 20 -8.13 28.69 -12.81
N GLU A 21 -8.52 28.40 -11.58
CA GLU A 21 -7.52 28.08 -10.56
C GLU A 21 -6.72 26.96 -11.20
N ALA A 22 -5.54 27.30 -11.72
CA ALA A 22 -4.52 26.32 -11.93
C ALA A 22 -4.32 25.71 -10.55
N ALA A 23 -5.02 24.59 -10.28
CA ALA A 23 -4.78 23.78 -9.11
C ALA A 23 -3.27 23.69 -9.03
N PRO A 24 -2.65 24.11 -7.91
CA PRO A 24 -1.20 24.19 -7.82
C PRO A 24 -0.69 22.87 -8.35
N LEU A 25 0.21 22.94 -9.34
CA LEU A 25 0.98 21.78 -9.77
C LEU A 25 1.82 21.38 -8.54
N HIS A 26 1.20 20.74 -7.56
CA HIS A 26 1.87 19.80 -6.69
C HIS A 26 2.60 18.90 -7.67
N SER A 27 3.92 18.86 -7.55
CA SER A 27 4.79 17.96 -8.28
C SER A 27 4.00 16.68 -8.53
N ARG A 28 3.65 16.41 -9.80
CA ARG A 28 2.88 15.21 -10.16
C ARG A 28 3.60 14.08 -9.45
N GLN A 29 2.94 13.43 -8.49
CA GLN A 29 3.57 12.45 -7.63
C GLN A 29 3.94 11.16 -8.39
N ILE A 30 4.88 11.26 -9.33
CA ILE A 30 6.09 10.44 -9.22
C ILE A 30 6.86 10.99 -7.99
N GLY A 31 6.26 10.89 -6.79
CA GLY A 31 6.49 11.83 -5.69
C GLY A 31 6.53 11.11 -4.35
N ASP A 32 7.36 10.08 -4.30
CA ASP A 32 8.53 9.98 -3.41
C ASP A 32 9.29 8.76 -3.96
N ILE A 33 10.49 8.97 -4.49
CA ILE A 33 11.30 7.87 -5.01
C ILE A 33 11.47 6.80 -3.92
N SER A 34 11.55 7.21 -2.65
CA SER A 34 11.64 6.34 -1.49
C SER A 34 10.36 5.52 -1.30
N CYS A 35 9.17 6.12 -1.38
CA CYS A 35 7.90 5.39 -1.39
C CYS A 35 7.82 4.36 -2.54
N ASN A 36 8.22 4.73 -3.76
CA ASN A 36 8.18 3.80 -4.90
C ASN A 36 9.16 2.63 -4.73
N VAL A 37 10.36 2.91 -4.23
CA VAL A 37 11.36 1.88 -3.88
C VAL A 37 10.83 0.98 -2.77
N ALA A 38 10.27 1.55 -1.70
CA ALA A 38 9.69 0.82 -0.57
C ALA A 38 8.57 -0.12 -1.03
N ARG A 39 7.67 0.38 -1.89
CA ARG A 39 6.59 -0.43 -2.48
C ARG A 39 7.13 -1.57 -3.34
N LEU A 40 8.08 -1.29 -4.24
CA LEU A 40 8.67 -2.32 -5.09
C LEU A 40 9.39 -3.40 -4.27
N LYS A 41 10.19 -2.98 -3.28
CA LYS A 41 10.87 -3.88 -2.34
C LYS A 41 9.85 -4.73 -1.58
N THR A 42 8.78 -4.12 -1.08
CA THR A 42 7.70 -4.83 -0.38
C THR A 42 7.02 -5.87 -1.27
N VAL A 43 6.71 -5.54 -2.53
CA VAL A 43 6.11 -6.51 -3.49
C VAL A 43 7.05 -7.70 -3.73
N SER A 44 8.34 -7.43 -3.96
CA SER A 44 9.35 -8.47 -4.16
C SER A 44 9.49 -9.37 -2.92
N SER A 45 9.62 -8.78 -1.73
CA SER A 45 9.74 -9.52 -0.48
C SER A 45 8.45 -10.27 -0.11
N LEU A 46 7.26 -9.71 -0.40
CA LEU A 46 5.98 -10.42 -0.26
C LEU A 46 5.94 -11.67 -1.13
N ALA A 47 6.39 -11.59 -2.38
CA ALA A 47 6.43 -12.74 -3.28
C ALA A 47 7.40 -13.82 -2.76
N ALA A 48 8.59 -13.42 -2.30
CA ALA A 48 9.56 -14.32 -1.70
C ALA A 48 9.01 -15.00 -0.43
N THR A 49 8.37 -14.23 0.46
CA THR A 49 7.76 -14.74 1.69
C THR A 49 6.63 -15.70 1.41
N LYS A 50 5.71 -15.37 0.50
CA LYS A 50 4.64 -16.29 0.08
C LYS A 50 5.19 -17.59 -0.49
N SER A 51 6.28 -17.51 -1.26
CA SER A 51 6.95 -18.71 -1.77
C SER A 51 7.55 -19.55 -0.65
N ALA A 52 8.21 -18.93 0.34
CA ALA A 52 8.78 -19.63 1.49
C ALA A 52 7.69 -20.28 2.36
N VAL A 53 6.61 -19.56 2.67
CA VAL A 53 5.47 -20.08 3.45
C VAL A 53 4.83 -21.30 2.78
N LYS A 54 4.75 -21.34 1.44
CA LYS A 54 4.23 -22.50 0.69
C LYS A 54 5.11 -23.74 0.77
N LYS A 55 6.37 -23.62 1.19
CA LYS A 55 7.29 -24.75 1.36
C LYS A 55 7.21 -25.39 2.74
N ILE A 56 6.50 -24.79 3.68
CA ILE A 56 6.30 -25.37 5.02
C ILE A 56 5.46 -26.64 4.86
N ASP A 57 5.93 -27.74 5.45
CA ASP A 57 5.22 -29.01 5.41
C ASP A 57 4.01 -28.97 6.35
N THR A 58 2.82 -29.05 5.75
CA THR A 58 1.54 -29.00 6.46
C THR A 58 0.94 -30.38 6.71
N SER A 59 1.57 -31.45 6.20
CA SER A 59 1.04 -32.82 6.29
C SER A 59 1.11 -33.41 7.71
N ASN A 60 2.03 -32.91 8.53
CA ASN A 60 2.31 -33.47 9.85
C ASN A 60 1.50 -32.82 10.99
N SER A 61 0.76 -31.75 10.73
CA SER A 61 0.06 -31.01 11.78
C SER A 61 -1.05 -30.11 11.21
N THR A 62 -2.29 -30.32 11.68
CA THR A 62 -3.41 -29.42 11.39
C THR A 62 -3.14 -28.01 11.91
N ALA A 63 -2.48 -27.86 13.06
CA ALA A 63 -2.11 -26.55 13.59
C ALA A 63 -1.12 -25.82 12.66
N THR A 64 -0.16 -26.54 12.09
CA THR A 64 0.78 -25.98 11.09
C THR A 64 0.03 -25.60 9.81
N ALA A 65 -0.88 -26.44 9.33
CA ALA A 65 -1.72 -26.13 8.17
C ALA A 65 -2.54 -24.84 8.38
N THR A 66 -3.19 -24.70 9.53
CA THR A 66 -3.93 -23.48 9.91
C THR A 66 -3.01 -22.26 9.96
N ALA A 67 -1.86 -22.36 10.63
CA ALA A 67 -0.90 -21.27 10.71
C ALA A 67 -0.38 -20.83 9.33
N VAL A 68 -0.14 -21.77 8.42
CA VAL A 68 0.24 -21.47 7.02
C VAL A 68 -0.88 -20.75 6.28
N THR A 69 -2.14 -21.17 6.44
CA THR A 69 -3.30 -20.49 5.85
C THR A 69 -3.46 -19.07 6.39
N ASP A 70 -3.40 -18.90 7.71
CA ASP A 70 -3.52 -17.58 8.36
C ASP A 70 -2.40 -16.65 7.93
N ALA A 71 -1.18 -17.17 7.81
CA ALA A 71 -0.04 -16.42 7.28
C ALA A 71 -0.27 -15.98 5.83
N GLN A 72 -0.78 -16.85 4.97
CA GLN A 72 -1.12 -16.50 3.59
C GLN A 72 -2.20 -15.41 3.52
N THR A 73 -3.24 -15.51 4.36
CA THR A 73 -4.29 -14.47 4.45
C THR A 73 -3.71 -13.12 4.89
N GLY A 74 -2.82 -13.09 5.88
CA GLY A 74 -2.11 -11.87 6.29
C GLY A 74 -1.28 -11.27 5.15
N LEU A 75 -0.51 -12.09 4.44
CA LEU A 75 0.30 -11.67 3.28
C LEU A 75 -0.55 -11.17 2.11
N ASP A 76 -1.72 -11.76 1.87
CA ASP A 76 -2.68 -11.33 0.86
C ASP A 76 -3.35 -10.00 1.23
N SER A 77 -3.67 -9.80 2.51
CA SER A 77 -4.15 -8.51 3.01
C SER A 77 -3.09 -7.42 2.80
N ALA A 78 -1.83 -7.69 3.17
CA ALA A 78 -0.74 -6.74 2.94
C ALA A 78 -0.52 -6.44 1.45
N SER A 79 -0.63 -7.47 0.60
CA SER A 79 -0.55 -7.29 -0.86
C SER A 79 -1.67 -6.39 -1.40
N SER A 80 -2.88 -6.52 -0.85
CA SER A 80 -4.03 -5.68 -1.21
C SER A 80 -3.81 -4.24 -0.79
N GLY A 81 -3.29 -3.99 0.42
CA GLY A 81 -2.89 -2.65 0.88
C GLY A 81 -1.89 -1.99 -0.08
N ILE A 82 -0.83 -2.71 -0.48
CA ILE A 82 0.15 -2.22 -1.47
C ILE A 82 -0.49 -1.89 -2.83
N LYS A 83 -1.46 -2.70 -3.29
CA LYS A 83 -2.20 -2.43 -4.53
C LYS A 83 -3.04 -1.16 -4.43
N THR A 84 -3.72 -0.94 -3.31
CA THR A 84 -4.49 0.28 -3.06
C THR A 84 -3.58 1.51 -3.06
N ILE A 85 -2.44 1.44 -2.35
CA ILE A 85 -1.42 2.50 -2.38
C ILE A 85 -0.95 2.76 -3.81
N ALA A 86 -0.70 1.71 -4.59
CA ALA A 86 -0.31 1.83 -6.01
C ALA A 86 -1.33 2.62 -6.83
N ALA A 87 -2.60 2.27 -6.69
CA ALA A 87 -3.69 2.87 -7.45
C ALA A 87 -3.85 4.36 -7.10
N SER A 88 -3.84 4.70 -5.80
CA SER A 88 -3.92 6.10 -5.35
C SER A 88 -2.79 6.94 -5.91
N LEU A 89 -1.55 6.48 -5.80
CA LEU A 89 -0.37 7.20 -6.30
C LEU A 89 -0.40 7.35 -7.82
N LEU A 90 -0.86 6.33 -8.56
CA LEU A 90 -1.00 6.41 -10.02
C LEU A 90 -1.98 7.52 -10.44
N THR A 91 -3.00 7.78 -9.62
CA THR A 91 -3.95 8.88 -9.84
C THR A 91 -3.51 10.22 -9.25
N GLY A 92 -2.28 10.31 -8.69
CA GLY A 92 -1.74 11.52 -8.07
C GLY A 92 -2.34 11.84 -6.69
N GLN A 93 -2.99 10.87 -6.05
CA GLN A 93 -3.45 10.98 -4.67
C GLN A 93 -2.36 10.53 -3.71
N THR A 94 -2.36 11.08 -2.49
CA THR A 94 -1.54 10.57 -1.39
C THR A 94 -1.89 9.10 -1.09
N ALA A 95 -0.91 8.33 -0.63
CA ALA A 95 -1.17 6.98 -0.19
C ALA A 95 -2.18 7.00 0.97
N PRO A 96 -3.28 6.21 0.93
CA PRO A 96 -4.26 6.20 2.00
C PRO A 96 -3.68 5.63 3.29
N ALA A 97 -3.98 6.25 4.44
CA ALA A 97 -3.54 5.76 5.76
C ALA A 97 -4.01 4.33 6.03
N ASP A 98 -5.29 4.04 5.78
CA ASP A 98 -5.88 2.72 5.95
C ASP A 98 -5.16 1.65 5.13
N ALA A 99 -4.69 2.00 3.93
CA ALA A 99 -3.96 1.07 3.08
C ALA A 99 -2.55 0.79 3.62
N ARG A 100 -1.87 1.79 4.22
CA ARG A 100 -0.59 1.59 4.93
C ARG A 100 -0.77 0.72 6.17
N ASP A 101 -1.82 0.99 6.94
CA ASP A 101 -2.17 0.19 8.11
C ASP A 101 -2.52 -1.24 7.73
N GLN A 102 -3.20 -1.44 6.60
CA GLN A 102 -3.46 -2.78 6.06
C GLN A 102 -2.17 -3.54 5.72
N VAL A 103 -1.16 -2.88 5.15
CA VAL A 103 0.17 -3.48 4.93
C VAL A 103 0.77 -3.93 6.26
N LYS A 104 0.86 -3.01 7.23
CA LYS A 104 1.44 -3.30 8.55
C LYS A 104 0.71 -4.44 9.26
N ASN A 105 -0.61 -4.35 9.35
CA ASN A 105 -1.44 -5.31 10.09
C ASN A 105 -1.42 -6.68 9.42
N GLY A 106 -1.46 -6.75 8.08
CA GLY A 106 -1.35 -8.02 7.35
C GLY A 106 -0.01 -8.73 7.57
N LEU A 107 1.10 -7.97 7.59
CA LEU A 107 2.43 -8.53 7.85
C LEU A 107 2.58 -9.00 9.30
N LEU A 108 2.06 -8.25 10.28
CA LEU A 108 2.07 -8.65 11.68
C LEU A 108 1.16 -9.87 11.95
N ALA A 109 0.02 -9.96 11.27
CA ALA A 109 -0.85 -11.13 11.34
C ALA A 109 -0.12 -12.37 10.81
N ALA A 110 0.59 -12.25 9.68
CA ALA A 110 1.40 -13.33 9.15
C ALA A 110 2.54 -13.74 10.10
N GLN A 111 3.17 -12.76 10.77
CA GLN A 111 4.24 -13.03 11.72
C GLN A 111 3.72 -13.77 12.94
N THR A 112 2.58 -13.34 13.46
CA THR A 112 1.91 -13.99 14.59
C THR A 112 1.57 -15.44 14.27
N ALA A 113 1.02 -15.69 13.07
CA ALA A 113 0.67 -17.03 12.62
C ALA A 113 1.91 -17.94 12.49
N LEU A 114 2.98 -17.48 11.81
CA LEU A 114 4.19 -18.29 11.63
C LEU A 114 4.94 -18.55 12.93
N ASN A 115 4.96 -17.58 13.86
CA ASN A 115 5.54 -17.79 15.20
C ASN A 115 4.76 -18.82 16.04
N GLY A 116 3.51 -19.12 15.68
CA GLY A 116 2.72 -20.19 16.30
C GLY A 116 3.15 -21.60 15.89
N ILE A 117 4.00 -21.75 14.87
CA ILE A 117 4.50 -23.05 14.40
C ILE A 117 5.67 -23.48 15.28
N THR A 118 5.46 -24.49 16.12
CA THR A 118 6.44 -24.96 17.11
C THR A 118 7.45 -25.97 16.57
N THR A 119 7.26 -26.49 15.35
CA THR A 119 8.06 -27.59 14.80
C THR A 119 9.45 -27.18 14.32
N GLY A 120 9.73 -25.87 14.24
CA GLY A 120 11.10 -25.34 14.08
C GLY A 120 11.86 -25.84 12.85
N ASP A 121 11.17 -26.28 11.80
CA ASP A 121 11.83 -26.79 10.60
C ASP A 121 12.51 -25.66 9.80
N THR A 122 13.43 -26.04 8.92
CA THR A 122 14.19 -25.10 8.10
C THR A 122 13.28 -24.23 7.22
N ALA A 123 12.12 -24.75 6.79
CA ALA A 123 11.18 -24.02 5.96
C ALA A 123 10.46 -22.90 6.74
N THR A 124 10.07 -23.17 7.99
CA THR A 124 9.48 -22.21 8.92
C THR A 124 10.49 -21.11 9.24
N THR A 125 11.75 -21.48 9.46
CA THR A 125 12.85 -20.54 9.71
C THR A 125 13.12 -19.64 8.49
N ASP A 126 13.16 -20.20 7.29
CA ASP A 126 13.31 -19.43 6.04
C ASP A 126 12.12 -18.48 5.84
N ALA A 127 10.89 -18.97 6.05
CA ALA A 127 9.69 -18.16 5.93
C ALA A 127 9.67 -16.98 6.91
N LEU A 128 10.07 -17.18 8.18
CA LEU A 128 10.20 -16.11 9.17
C LEU A 128 11.29 -15.10 8.79
N THR A 129 12.41 -15.56 8.25
CA THR A 129 13.49 -14.68 7.77
C THR A 129 12.99 -13.78 6.64
N LYS A 130 12.36 -14.35 5.62
CA LYS A 130 11.79 -13.60 4.50
C LYS A 130 10.67 -12.66 4.95
N LEU A 131 9.86 -13.10 5.91
CA LEU A 131 8.82 -12.26 6.47
C LEU A 131 9.41 -11.06 7.21
N ASN A 132 10.48 -11.21 7.98
CA ASN A 132 11.14 -10.09 8.64
C ASN A 132 11.73 -9.09 7.64
N ASP A 133 12.33 -9.56 6.54
CA ASP A 133 12.75 -8.70 5.43
C ASP A 133 11.55 -7.93 4.83
N THR A 134 10.40 -8.60 4.73
CA THR A 134 9.16 -8.01 4.23
C THR A 134 8.58 -7.00 5.20
N ILE A 135 8.64 -7.24 6.51
CA ILE A 135 8.20 -6.31 7.56
C ILE A 135 9.07 -5.06 7.55
N SER A 136 10.38 -5.20 7.38
CA SER A 136 11.28 -4.06 7.22
C SER A 136 10.87 -3.22 5.99
N ALA A 137 10.70 -3.85 4.83
CA ALA A 137 10.25 -3.16 3.62
C ALA A 137 8.86 -2.53 3.76
N GLY A 138 7.91 -3.21 4.40
CA GLY A 138 6.57 -2.70 4.66
C GLY A 138 6.56 -1.53 5.63
N SER A 139 7.50 -1.48 6.59
CA SER A 139 7.68 -0.34 7.48
C SER A 139 8.19 0.88 6.71
N ASP A 140 9.03 0.68 5.69
CA ASP A 140 9.45 1.76 4.78
C ASP A 140 8.25 2.34 4.00
N VAL A 141 7.23 1.53 3.68
CA VAL A 141 5.98 2.02 3.07
C VAL A 141 5.19 2.89 4.04
N VAL A 142 5.09 2.48 5.30
CA VAL A 142 4.41 3.28 6.34
C VAL A 142 5.12 4.61 6.57
N ALA A 143 6.45 4.61 6.57
CA ALA A 143 7.27 5.79 6.84
C ALA A 143 7.32 6.77 5.66
N ASN A 144 7.44 6.26 4.43
CA ASN A 144 7.80 7.09 3.28
C ASN A 144 6.62 7.38 2.33
N CYS A 145 5.54 6.60 2.37
CA CYS A 145 4.39 6.84 1.48
C CYS A 145 3.35 7.75 2.14
N ASN A 146 3.60 9.05 2.26
CA ASN A 146 2.67 10.01 2.89
C ASN A 146 2.16 11.06 1.90
#